data_AF-A0AAV6UG18-F1
#
_entry.id   AF-A0AAV6UG18-F1
#
_cell.length_a   1.000
_cell.length_b   1.000
_cell.length_c   1.000
_cell.angle_alpha   90.00
_cell.angle_beta   90.00
_cell.angle_gamma   90.00
#
_symmetry.space_group_name_H-M   'P 1'
#
loop_
_entity.id
_entity.type
_entity.pdbx_description
1 polymer ?
#
loop_
_entity_poly.entity_id
_entity_poly.type
_entity_poly.pdbx_seq_one_letter_code
_entity_poly.pdbx_strand_id
1 'polypeptide(L)'
;MNPNFVVFLTLFVACAFAASTREEEDASDNLDSGPNHFQPMVAVMCGKGKLLNKYLDENRRWVTDADPKSTCTKDKLEILEYCRKVYSSKEITNIVESSRYFKIDNWCKPGQKKCKASHWVKPYRCLQGQFQSDALLVPEHCLFDHIHNQSICQTFDEWNGTAARSCGDRAMQLRSFAMLLPCGVDLFSGVEFVCCPKNEKEAVNDYASKTDSAIDSEDSSNEDEEYDDDYYDDDDYDDETDDEEEDNGSKAATPTSTTTSTTTTTTTTTTTTTTERPVDFYYSHFDKKHEHEFFKEAQKSLEESHRERVTKVMKEWSELEERYQEMKVKDPKAAEDFRKKMSARFQKTVEALEEEGGAAKQCRCPQHAYQHKELLSIHQHE
;
A
#
# COMPACT_ATOMS: atom_id res chain seq x y z
N MET A 1 -42.52 33.20 68.20
CA MET A 1 -42.97 31.79 68.14
C MET A 1 -42.24 31.14 66.96
N ASN A 2 -41.62 29.99 67.20
CA ASN A 2 -40.78 29.19 66.29
C ASN A 2 -41.55 28.62 65.06
N PRO A 3 -40.94 27.80 64.18
CA PRO A 3 -40.02 28.09 63.06
C PRO A 3 -40.52 27.35 61.78
N ASN A 4 -39.62 26.92 60.86
CA ASN A 4 -39.82 25.99 59.70
C ASN A 4 -40.00 26.70 58.33
N PHE A 5 -39.45 26.26 57.19
CA PHE A 5 -38.47 25.24 56.82
C PHE A 5 -38.02 25.57 55.38
N VAL A 6 -36.71 25.53 55.16
CA VAL A 6 -35.94 25.14 53.96
C VAL A 6 -36.63 25.04 52.57
N VAL A 7 -36.04 25.72 51.59
CA VAL A 7 -35.42 25.23 50.32
C VAL A 7 -35.59 26.30 49.23
N PHE A 8 -34.51 27.04 48.96
CA PHE A 8 -34.39 27.89 47.77
C PHE A 8 -33.99 27.02 46.57
N LEU A 9 -34.87 26.95 45.56
CA LEU A 9 -34.55 26.50 44.22
C LEU A 9 -34.50 27.74 43.32
N THR A 10 -33.30 28.23 43.01
CA THR A 10 -33.14 29.28 42.00
C THR A 10 -31.99 28.89 41.07
N LEU A 11 -32.36 28.58 39.83
CA LEU A 11 -31.49 28.65 38.66
C LEU A 11 -30.75 30.00 38.68
N PHE A 12 -29.43 29.96 38.66
CA PHE A 12 -28.63 31.06 38.12
C PHE A 12 -27.53 30.48 37.25
N VAL A 13 -27.71 30.72 35.96
CA VAL A 13 -26.67 30.67 34.93
C VAL A 13 -25.58 31.66 35.37
N ALA A 14 -24.36 31.16 35.56
CA ALA A 14 -23.18 31.99 35.69
C ALA A 14 -22.12 31.45 34.71
N CYS A 15 -21.92 32.21 33.63
CA CYS A 15 -20.76 32.13 32.76
C CYS A 15 -19.48 32.18 33.62
N ALA A 16 -18.75 31.08 33.67
CA ALA A 16 -17.38 31.06 34.16
C ALA A 16 -16.45 31.01 32.95
N PHE A 17 -15.70 32.10 32.77
CA PHE A 17 -14.46 32.13 32.00
C PHE A 17 -13.54 31.02 32.50
N ALA A 18 -13.22 30.06 31.65
CA ALA A 18 -12.07 29.19 31.83
C ALA A 18 -11.14 29.43 30.64
N ALA A 19 -9.95 29.94 30.95
CA ALA A 19 -8.86 30.07 30.01
C ALA A 19 -8.52 28.68 29.44
N SER A 20 -8.76 28.50 28.14
CA SER A 20 -8.26 27.33 27.43
C SER A 20 -6.75 27.50 27.29
N THR A 21 -6.00 26.75 28.10
CA THR A 21 -4.64 26.39 27.73
C THR A 21 -4.72 25.67 26.40
N ARG A 22 -4.10 26.23 25.37
CA ARG A 22 -3.77 25.50 24.14
C ARG A 22 -2.86 24.35 24.57
N GLU A 23 -3.41 23.15 24.63
CA GLU A 23 -2.59 21.96 24.45
C GLU A 23 -2.15 22.01 22.98
N GLU A 24 -0.84 22.18 22.79
CA GLU A 24 -0.20 21.95 21.50
C GLU A 24 -0.38 20.46 21.20
N GLU A 25 -1.32 20.13 20.31
CA GLU A 25 -1.35 18.82 19.69
C GLU A 25 -0.11 18.69 18.80
N ASP A 26 0.91 18.02 19.33
CA ASP A 26 2.05 17.55 18.57
C ASP A 26 1.55 16.44 17.63
N ALA A 27 1.13 16.84 16.44
CA ALA A 27 0.79 15.94 15.34
C ALA A 27 2.07 15.29 14.81
N SER A 28 2.51 14.22 15.48
CA SER A 28 3.49 13.28 14.93
C SER A 28 2.93 11.86 14.95
N ASP A 29 1.77 11.66 14.33
CA ASP A 29 1.32 10.33 13.95
C ASP A 29 1.92 9.99 12.58
N ASN A 30 2.98 9.19 12.59
CA ASN A 30 3.47 8.48 11.42
C ASN A 30 3.63 7.02 11.81
N LEU A 31 2.50 6.44 12.22
CA LEU A 31 2.21 5.02 12.06
C LEU A 31 1.83 4.83 10.58
N ASP A 32 2.84 4.68 9.72
CA ASP A 32 2.65 4.45 8.29
C ASP A 32 2.00 3.08 8.07
N SER A 33 0.67 3.10 8.03
CA SER A 33 -0.27 2.18 7.38
C SER A 33 -1.72 2.69 7.59
N GLY A 34 -2.00 4.00 7.44
CA GLY A 34 -3.34 4.56 7.68
C GLY A 34 -3.85 4.45 9.14
N PRO A 35 -4.91 5.18 9.50
CA PRO A 35 -5.36 5.33 10.90
C PRO A 35 -5.85 4.05 11.59
N ASN A 36 -5.98 2.93 10.85
CA ASN A 36 -6.58 1.67 11.30
C ASN A 36 -5.68 0.42 11.19
N HIS A 37 -4.43 0.52 10.72
CA HIS A 37 -3.61 -0.67 10.59
C HIS A 37 -2.74 -0.91 11.83
N PHE A 38 -3.06 -1.99 12.54
CA PHE A 38 -2.26 -2.47 13.66
C PHE A 38 -0.97 -3.11 13.15
N GLN A 39 0.18 -2.56 13.56
CA GLN A 39 1.48 -3.13 13.26
C GLN A 39 2.07 -3.83 14.49
N PRO A 40 2.30 -5.16 14.43
CA PRO A 40 2.86 -5.92 15.54
C PRO A 40 4.29 -5.46 15.86
N MET A 41 4.54 -5.10 17.12
CA MET A 41 5.87 -4.65 17.58
C MET A 41 6.24 -5.26 18.93
N VAL A 42 7.53 -5.51 19.13
CA VAL A 42 8.09 -5.91 20.44
C VAL A 42 9.18 -4.92 20.85
N ALA A 43 9.28 -4.68 22.14
CA ALA A 43 10.28 -3.81 22.73
C ALA A 43 11.13 -4.61 23.73
N VAL A 44 12.43 -4.64 23.45
CA VAL A 44 13.45 -5.26 24.30
C VAL A 44 14.38 -4.16 24.84
N MET A 45 14.87 -4.31 26.06
CA MET A 45 15.77 -3.31 26.65
C MET A 45 16.87 -3.94 27.49
N CYS A 46 18.08 -3.93 26.92
CA CYS A 46 19.26 -4.53 27.51
C CYS A 46 20.07 -3.48 28.27
N GLY A 47 20.68 -3.85 29.39
CA GLY A 47 21.65 -3.01 30.12
C GLY A 47 21.08 -2.11 31.22
N LYS A 48 19.75 -2.04 31.42
CA LYS A 48 19.11 -1.29 32.53
C LYS A 48 18.51 -2.20 33.61
N GLY A 49 19.21 -3.30 33.89
CA GLY A 49 18.72 -4.41 34.72
C GLY A 49 17.87 -5.42 33.94
N LYS A 50 17.44 -6.51 34.59
CA LYS A 50 16.54 -7.50 33.98
C LYS A 50 15.13 -6.91 33.91
N LEU A 51 14.84 -6.13 32.88
CA LEU A 51 13.48 -5.69 32.56
C LEU A 51 12.79 -6.75 31.73
N LEU A 52 11.48 -6.88 31.93
CA LEU A 52 10.63 -7.74 31.11
C LEU A 52 10.39 -7.07 29.76
N ASN A 53 10.36 -7.90 28.71
CA ASN A 53 10.01 -7.47 27.37
C ASN A 53 8.57 -6.98 27.33
N LYS A 54 8.29 -6.11 26.35
CA LYS A 54 6.95 -5.61 26.08
C LYS A 54 6.56 -5.89 24.64
N TYR A 55 5.28 -5.95 24.37
CA TYR A 55 4.71 -6.03 23.02
C TYR A 55 3.51 -5.09 22.89
N LEU A 56 3.19 -4.70 21.67
CA LEU A 56 2.05 -3.84 21.37
C LEU A 56 0.78 -4.69 21.22
N ASP A 57 -0.24 -4.46 22.04
CA ASP A 57 -1.53 -5.13 21.86
C ASP A 57 -2.33 -4.52 20.69
N GLU A 58 -3.39 -5.20 20.24
CA GLU A 58 -4.27 -4.72 19.15
C GLU A 58 -4.94 -3.36 19.46
N ASN A 59 -5.00 -2.98 20.74
CA ASN A 59 -5.47 -1.66 21.17
C ASN A 59 -4.37 -0.59 21.15
N ARG A 60 -3.21 -0.89 20.57
CA ARG A 60 -2.03 -0.01 20.48
C ARG A 60 -1.42 0.35 21.85
N ARG A 61 -1.51 -0.54 22.83
CA ARG A 61 -0.95 -0.37 24.17
C ARG A 61 0.21 -1.31 24.41
N TRP A 62 1.26 -0.79 25.05
CA TRP A 62 2.43 -1.58 25.42
C TRP A 62 2.15 -2.47 26.64
N VAL A 63 2.04 -3.76 26.41
CA VAL A 63 1.79 -4.79 27.43
C VAL A 63 3.11 -5.43 27.85
N THR A 64 3.30 -5.62 29.16
CA THR A 64 4.45 -6.35 29.71
C THR A 64 4.23 -7.86 29.57
N ASP A 65 5.27 -8.60 29.19
CA ASP A 65 5.22 -10.05 29.14
C ASP A 65 4.89 -10.66 30.51
N ALA A 66 4.03 -11.68 30.51
CA ALA A 66 3.65 -12.39 31.73
C ALA A 66 4.73 -13.38 32.20
N ASP A 67 5.57 -13.86 31.29
CA ASP A 67 6.63 -14.82 31.60
C ASP A 67 7.85 -14.08 32.19
N PRO A 68 8.23 -14.38 33.45
CA PRO A 68 9.35 -13.73 34.11
C PRO A 68 10.70 -14.01 33.44
N LYS A 69 10.79 -14.99 32.54
CA LYS A 69 11.98 -15.30 31.75
C LYS A 69 12.08 -14.48 30.46
N SER A 70 11.00 -13.84 30.03
CA SER A 70 10.98 -12.99 28.83
C SER A 70 11.64 -11.65 29.12
N THR A 71 12.95 -11.70 29.24
CA THR A 71 13.82 -10.54 29.47
C THR A 71 14.62 -10.22 28.22
N CYS A 72 15.30 -9.07 28.22
CA CYS A 72 16.02 -8.63 27.03
C CYS A 72 17.07 -9.64 26.53
N THR A 73 17.11 -9.77 25.22
CA THR A 73 18.15 -10.43 24.45
C THR A 73 18.66 -9.51 23.34
N LYS A 74 19.88 -9.74 22.90
CA LYS A 74 20.46 -9.09 21.71
C LYS A 74 20.46 -10.02 20.49
N ASP A 75 20.13 -11.29 20.67
CA ASP A 75 20.08 -12.27 19.60
C ASP A 75 18.83 -12.04 18.75
N LYS A 76 19.02 -11.82 17.45
CA LYS A 76 17.93 -11.51 16.51
C LYS A 76 16.98 -12.69 16.30
N LEU A 77 17.48 -13.94 16.38
CA LEU A 77 16.66 -15.13 16.30
C LEU A 77 15.76 -15.25 17.53
N GLU A 78 16.29 -14.98 18.73
CA GLU A 78 15.48 -14.99 19.96
C GLU A 78 14.42 -13.88 19.95
N ILE A 79 14.71 -12.71 19.36
CA ILE A 79 13.70 -11.65 19.18
C ILE A 79 12.61 -12.08 18.19
N LEU A 80 12.97 -12.73 17.09
CA LEU A 80 12.00 -13.28 16.12
C LEU A 80 11.12 -14.37 16.76
N GLU A 81 11.70 -15.26 17.56
CA GLU A 81 10.96 -16.24 18.35
C GLU A 81 10.03 -15.56 19.37
N TYR A 82 10.49 -14.48 19.99
CA TYR A 82 9.66 -13.69 20.90
C TYR A 82 8.45 -13.06 20.18
N CYS A 83 8.64 -12.50 18.98
CA CYS A 83 7.54 -12.02 18.14
C CYS A 83 6.53 -13.15 17.84
N ARG A 84 7.00 -14.33 17.43
CA ARG A 84 6.13 -15.51 17.17
C ARG A 84 5.38 -15.97 18.41
N LYS A 85 6.01 -15.89 19.59
CA LYS A 85 5.38 -16.24 20.87
C LYS A 85 4.22 -15.31 21.20
N VAL A 86 4.43 -13.99 21.16
CA VAL A 86 3.41 -13.01 21.59
C VAL A 86 2.35 -12.76 20.53
N TYR A 87 2.68 -12.95 19.24
CA TYR A 87 1.75 -12.86 18.12
C TYR A 87 1.48 -14.23 17.48
N SER A 88 1.11 -15.21 18.30
CA SER A 88 0.90 -16.60 17.86
C SER A 88 -0.18 -16.81 16.79
N SER A 89 -1.10 -15.86 16.63
CA SER A 89 -2.12 -15.85 15.57
C SER A 89 -1.64 -15.29 14.23
N LYS A 90 -0.40 -14.80 14.15
CA LYS A 90 0.18 -14.17 12.96
C LYS A 90 1.37 -14.98 12.45
N GLU A 91 1.50 -15.07 11.13
CA GLU A 91 2.64 -15.72 10.49
C GLU A 91 3.85 -14.77 10.46
N ILE A 92 4.57 -14.68 11.59
CA ILE A 92 5.76 -13.83 11.67
C ILE A 92 6.96 -14.51 11.01
N THR A 93 7.44 -13.91 9.92
CA THR A 93 8.53 -14.44 9.09
C THR A 93 9.87 -13.78 9.41
N ASN A 94 9.89 -12.50 9.76
CA ASN A 94 11.11 -11.75 10.04
C ASN A 94 10.86 -10.60 11.05
N ILE A 95 11.92 -9.88 11.42
CA ILE A 95 11.88 -8.68 12.24
C ILE A 95 12.67 -7.56 11.58
N VAL A 96 12.32 -6.32 11.91
CA VAL A 96 13.11 -5.14 11.55
C VAL A 96 13.11 -4.15 12.71
N GLU A 97 14.27 -3.60 13.05
CA GLU A 97 14.36 -2.54 14.06
C GLU A 97 13.72 -1.24 13.56
N SER A 98 13.04 -0.51 14.44
CA SER A 98 12.47 0.79 14.09
C SER A 98 13.55 1.85 13.86
N SER A 99 13.34 2.70 12.85
CA SER A 99 14.17 3.88 12.60
C SER A 99 14.09 4.92 13.72
N ARG A 100 12.96 4.95 14.44
CA ARG A 100 12.65 5.97 15.46
C ARG A 100 12.66 5.39 16.87
N TYR A 101 12.96 6.26 17.83
CA TYR A 101 12.82 5.94 19.25
C TYR A 101 11.38 6.16 19.69
N PHE A 102 10.87 5.21 20.48
CA PHE A 102 9.58 5.27 21.12
C PHE A 102 9.77 5.39 22.63
N LYS A 103 9.06 6.34 23.25
CA LYS A 103 8.99 6.42 24.70
C LYS A 103 7.98 5.40 25.20
N ILE A 104 8.47 4.36 25.86
CA ILE A 104 7.63 3.32 26.45
C ILE A 104 7.66 3.47 27.96
N ASP A 105 6.49 3.59 28.56
CA ASP A 105 6.31 3.77 29.99
C ASP A 105 6.09 2.44 30.72
N ASN A 106 6.10 2.50 32.05
CA ASN A 106 5.74 1.39 32.94
C ASN A 106 6.53 0.09 32.69
N TRP A 107 7.85 0.19 32.56
CA TRP A 107 8.75 -0.96 32.49
C TRP A 107 8.83 -1.70 33.84
N CYS A 108 8.74 -3.03 33.77
CA CYS A 108 8.66 -3.91 34.93
C CYS A 108 9.91 -4.79 35.05
N LYS A 109 10.33 -5.06 36.29
CA LYS A 109 11.29 -6.14 36.59
C LYS A 109 10.51 -7.43 36.91
N PRO A 110 11.10 -8.62 36.70
CA PRO A 110 10.49 -9.89 37.10
C PRO A 110 10.02 -9.86 38.55
N GLY A 111 8.78 -10.27 38.78
CA GLY A 111 8.16 -10.33 40.12
C GLY A 111 7.70 -8.99 40.71
N GLN A 112 7.89 -7.86 40.02
CA GLN A 112 7.41 -6.56 40.51
C GLN A 112 6.03 -6.19 39.95
N LYS A 113 5.13 -5.79 40.85
CA LYS A 113 3.76 -5.35 40.51
C LYS A 113 3.65 -3.85 40.17
N LYS A 114 4.60 -3.04 40.61
CA LYS A 114 4.60 -1.59 40.37
C LYS A 114 5.70 -1.25 39.38
N CYS A 115 5.29 -0.83 38.18
CA CYS A 115 6.18 -0.49 37.09
C CYS A 115 6.14 1.02 36.89
N LYS A 116 7.27 1.71 37.05
CA LYS A 116 7.35 3.18 37.03
C LYS A 116 8.43 3.73 36.11
N ALA A 117 9.25 2.86 35.53
CA ALA A 117 10.35 3.29 34.68
C ALA A 117 9.84 3.56 33.27
N SER A 118 10.30 4.68 32.69
CA SER A 118 10.01 5.09 31.32
C SER A 118 11.32 5.23 30.56
N HIS A 119 11.34 4.72 29.34
CA HIS A 119 12.57 4.65 28.55
C HIS A 119 12.28 4.82 27.06
N TRP A 120 13.18 5.57 26.41
CA TRP A 120 13.26 5.62 24.96
C TRP A 120 13.98 4.38 24.46
N VAL A 121 13.34 3.63 23.56
CA VAL A 121 13.88 2.43 22.92
C VAL A 121 13.49 2.40 21.45
N LYS A 122 14.23 1.68 20.63
CA LYS A 122 13.80 1.30 19.28
C LYS A 122 13.12 -0.06 19.34
N PRO A 123 11.79 -0.15 19.12
CA PRO A 123 11.12 -1.43 19.03
C PRO A 123 11.51 -2.19 17.76
N TYR A 124 11.29 -3.50 17.77
CA TYR A 124 11.32 -4.33 16.58
C TYR A 124 9.89 -4.50 16.06
N ARG A 125 9.70 -4.25 14.77
CA ARG A 125 8.48 -4.63 14.04
C ARG A 125 8.57 -6.10 13.71
N CYS A 126 7.49 -6.83 13.99
CA CYS A 126 7.37 -8.24 13.63
C CYS A 126 6.69 -8.33 12.26
N LEU A 127 7.45 -8.70 11.24
CA LEU A 127 7.00 -8.72 9.84
C LEU A 127 6.17 -9.98 9.58
N GLN A 128 4.98 -9.81 9.01
CA GLN A 128 4.02 -10.88 8.73
C GLN A 128 4.08 -11.29 7.25
N GLY A 129 4.14 -12.59 6.98
CA GLY A 129 4.00 -13.15 5.63
C GLY A 129 5.16 -12.83 4.69
N GLN A 130 4.85 -12.66 3.40
CA GLN A 130 5.82 -12.27 2.39
C GLN A 130 6.31 -10.84 2.64
N PHE A 131 7.58 -10.59 2.34
CA PHE A 131 8.18 -9.30 2.59
C PHE A 131 7.60 -8.22 1.67
N GLN A 132 7.20 -7.11 2.26
CA GLN A 132 6.81 -5.88 1.59
C GLN A 132 7.63 -4.74 2.20
N SER A 133 8.19 -3.86 1.37
CA SER A 133 8.92 -2.68 1.85
C SER A 133 7.95 -1.58 2.30
N ASP A 134 8.43 -0.65 3.12
CA ASP A 134 7.60 0.44 3.64
C ASP A 134 7.37 1.51 2.58
N ALA A 135 6.19 2.16 2.60
CA ALA A 135 5.90 3.23 1.67
C ALA A 135 6.54 4.54 2.12
N LEU A 136 7.66 4.93 1.52
CA LEU A 136 8.27 6.23 1.85
C LEU A 136 7.49 7.38 1.20
N LEU A 137 7.14 8.38 2.01
CA LEU A 137 6.66 9.68 1.56
C LEU A 137 7.84 10.49 1.04
N VAL A 138 7.63 11.13 -0.11
CA VAL A 138 8.63 11.99 -0.76
C VAL A 138 8.07 13.41 -0.75
N PRO A 139 8.47 14.27 0.22
CA PRO A 139 8.06 15.66 0.25
C PRO A 139 8.62 16.43 -0.95
N GLU A 140 8.15 17.66 -1.13
CA GLU A 140 8.65 18.52 -2.19
C GLU A 140 10.14 18.81 -2.06
N HIS A 141 10.81 18.91 -3.22
CA HIS A 141 12.25 19.13 -3.36
C HIS A 141 13.13 18.01 -2.77
N CYS A 142 12.54 16.89 -2.37
CA CYS A 142 13.26 15.70 -1.94
C CYS A 142 13.37 14.70 -3.10
N LEU A 143 14.43 13.90 -3.07
CA LEU A 143 14.71 12.86 -4.06
C LEU A 143 14.54 11.49 -3.42
N PHE A 144 13.81 10.61 -4.10
CA PHE A 144 13.74 9.19 -3.77
C PHE A 144 14.83 8.43 -4.52
N ASP A 145 15.50 7.49 -3.84
CA ASP A 145 16.51 6.63 -4.44
C ASP A 145 16.54 5.26 -3.73
N HIS A 146 17.20 4.28 -4.34
CA HIS A 146 17.37 2.97 -3.76
C HIS A 146 18.70 2.33 -4.17
N ILE A 147 19.24 1.49 -3.28
CA ILE A 147 20.44 0.69 -3.51
C ILE A 147 20.09 -0.77 -3.22
N HIS A 148 20.28 -1.64 -4.21
CA HIS A 148 20.07 -3.08 -4.04
C HIS A 148 21.23 -3.87 -4.64
N ASN A 149 21.72 -4.87 -3.89
CA ASN A 149 22.72 -5.81 -4.37
C ASN A 149 22.53 -7.17 -3.69
N GLN A 150 22.12 -8.19 -4.45
CA GLN A 150 21.84 -9.54 -3.94
C GLN A 150 23.06 -10.23 -3.28
N SER A 151 24.28 -9.82 -3.62
CA SER A 151 25.50 -10.36 -3.00
C SER A 151 25.84 -9.70 -1.66
N ILE A 152 25.16 -8.62 -1.31
CA ILE A 152 25.36 -7.88 -0.05
C ILE A 152 24.21 -8.23 0.89
N CYS A 153 24.54 -8.52 2.14
CA CYS A 153 23.58 -8.78 3.19
C CYS A 153 24.01 -8.04 4.45
N GLN A 154 23.29 -6.97 4.78
CA GLN A 154 23.68 -5.99 5.79
C GLN A 154 22.55 -5.74 6.79
N THR A 155 22.94 -5.23 7.96
CA THR A 155 22.04 -4.86 9.05
C THR A 155 21.34 -3.53 8.78
N PHE A 156 20.27 -3.28 9.54
CA PHE A 156 19.52 -2.03 9.51
C PHE A 156 20.41 -0.77 9.65
N ASP A 157 21.34 -0.77 10.61
CA ASP A 157 22.22 0.38 10.87
C ASP A 157 23.26 0.60 9.76
N GLU A 158 23.75 -0.47 9.14
CA GLU A 158 24.66 -0.38 7.99
C GLU A 158 23.97 0.22 6.77
N TRP A 159 22.74 -0.21 6.49
CA TRP A 159 21.93 0.35 5.41
C TRP A 159 21.51 1.81 5.67
N ASN A 160 21.17 2.15 6.91
CA ASN A 160 20.96 3.54 7.33
C ASN A 160 22.19 4.41 7.03
N GLY A 161 23.38 3.93 7.41
CA GLY A 161 24.64 4.60 7.10
C GLY A 161 24.92 4.72 5.60
N THR A 162 24.53 3.72 4.80
CA THR A 162 24.64 3.75 3.33
C THR A 162 23.71 4.77 2.70
N ALA A 163 22.44 4.80 3.10
CA ALA A 163 21.49 5.81 2.65
C ALA A 163 21.94 7.23 3.05
N ALA A 164 22.42 7.40 4.29
CA ALA A 164 22.91 8.69 4.79
C ALA A 164 24.11 9.21 4.00
N ARG A 165 25.06 8.33 3.68
CA ARG A 165 26.20 8.68 2.82
C ARG A 165 25.76 9.03 1.40
N SER A 166 24.86 8.26 0.81
CA SER A 166 24.36 8.52 -0.54
C SER A 166 23.67 9.88 -0.66
N CYS A 167 22.87 10.29 0.33
CA CYS A 167 22.34 11.65 0.38
C CYS A 167 23.44 12.71 0.59
N GLY A 168 24.42 12.42 1.45
CA GLY A 168 25.54 13.32 1.75
C GLY A 168 26.41 13.64 0.53
N ASP A 169 26.62 12.67 -0.36
CA ASP A 169 27.37 12.84 -1.62
C ASP A 169 26.68 13.83 -2.58
N ARG A 170 25.38 14.06 -2.41
CA ARG A 170 24.57 15.04 -3.15
C ARG A 170 24.35 16.34 -2.37
N ALA A 171 25.12 16.56 -1.30
CA ALA A 171 24.95 17.66 -0.35
C ALA A 171 23.59 17.71 0.39
N MET A 172 22.76 16.67 0.28
CA MET A 172 21.45 16.55 0.92
C MET A 172 21.55 15.85 2.29
N GLN A 173 20.41 15.70 2.97
CA GLN A 173 20.27 14.96 4.22
C GLN A 173 19.27 13.81 4.05
N LEU A 174 19.58 12.67 4.67
CA LEU A 174 18.66 11.55 4.76
C LEU A 174 17.43 11.92 5.61
N ARG A 175 16.25 11.85 5.01
CA ARG A 175 14.96 12.12 5.66
C ARG A 175 14.31 10.85 6.21
N SER A 176 14.19 9.84 5.36
CA SER A 176 13.58 8.54 5.70
C SER A 176 14.19 7.44 4.86
N PHE A 177 14.13 6.20 5.34
CA PHE A 177 14.60 5.02 4.62
C PHE A 177 13.83 3.78 5.06
N ALA A 178 13.82 2.77 4.20
CA ALA A 178 13.22 1.46 4.42
C ALA A 178 14.13 0.36 3.86
N MET A 179 14.01 -0.84 4.43
CA MET A 179 14.81 -1.98 4.00
C MET A 179 14.22 -2.63 2.76
N LEU A 180 15.08 -3.17 1.89
CA LEU A 180 14.67 -3.94 0.71
C LEU A 180 15.14 -5.39 0.84
N LEU A 181 14.23 -6.31 0.52
CA LEU A 181 14.45 -7.74 0.30
C LEU A 181 15.30 -8.43 1.39
N PRO A 182 14.69 -9.20 2.30
CA PRO A 182 15.42 -9.88 3.36
C PRO A 182 16.33 -10.96 2.78
N CYS A 183 17.55 -11.01 3.28
CA CYS A 183 18.55 -12.06 2.99
C CYS A 183 18.87 -12.89 4.24
N GLY A 184 18.36 -12.49 5.40
CA GLY A 184 18.48 -13.18 6.67
C GLY A 184 17.55 -12.58 7.73
N VAL A 185 17.66 -13.06 8.97
CA VAL A 185 16.89 -12.51 10.09
C VAL A 185 17.47 -11.16 10.48
N ASP A 186 16.67 -10.10 10.38
CA ASP A 186 17.11 -8.70 10.54
C ASP A 186 18.28 -8.29 9.61
N LEU A 187 18.38 -8.93 8.45
CA LEU A 187 19.39 -8.66 7.42
C LEU A 187 18.73 -8.49 6.05
N PHE A 188 19.22 -7.51 5.30
CA PHE A 188 18.60 -7.05 4.06
C PHE A 188 19.63 -6.87 2.95
N SER A 189 19.18 -6.98 1.70
CA SER A 189 20.02 -6.89 0.51
C SER A 189 19.91 -5.55 -0.21
N GLY A 190 19.19 -4.60 0.37
CA GLY A 190 19.12 -3.23 -0.12
C GLY A 190 18.43 -2.28 0.84
N VAL A 191 18.37 -1.02 0.42
CA VAL A 191 17.72 0.09 1.11
C VAL A 191 17.10 1.02 0.09
N GLU A 192 15.91 1.52 0.38
CA GLU A 192 15.30 2.66 -0.32
C GLU A 192 15.23 3.86 0.63
N PHE A 193 15.40 5.06 0.12
CA PHE A 193 15.56 6.25 0.95
C PHE A 193 15.16 7.54 0.25
N VAL A 194 14.89 8.55 1.06
CA VAL A 194 14.53 9.91 0.63
C VAL A 194 15.59 10.88 1.12
N CYS A 195 16.20 11.60 0.19
CA CYS A 195 17.15 12.68 0.45
C CYS A 195 16.43 14.02 0.33
N CYS A 196 16.55 14.89 1.32
CA CYS A 196 15.99 16.24 1.28
C CYS A 196 17.10 17.29 1.41
N PRO A 197 16.92 18.51 0.85
CA PRO A 197 17.82 19.64 1.08
C PRO A 197 17.96 19.90 2.58
N LYS A 198 19.16 20.31 3.03
CA LYS A 198 19.42 20.55 4.46
C LYS A 198 18.68 21.77 4.99
N ASN A 199 18.42 22.73 4.11
CA ASN A 199 17.65 23.94 4.38
C ASN A 199 16.61 24.11 3.27
N GLU A 200 15.35 24.44 3.62
CA GLU A 200 14.29 24.78 2.65
C GLU A 200 14.71 25.92 1.70
N LYS A 201 15.65 26.77 2.12
CA LYS A 201 16.21 27.89 1.33
C LYS A 201 17.28 27.45 0.32
N GLU A 202 17.89 26.29 0.48
CA GLU A 202 18.85 25.73 -0.49
C GLU A 202 18.13 25.07 -1.67
N ALA A 203 16.88 24.62 -1.48
CA ALA A 203 16.03 24.05 -2.53
C ALA A 203 15.78 25.04 -3.69
N VAL A 204 15.66 26.33 -3.37
CA VAL A 204 15.38 27.40 -4.35
C VAL A 204 16.63 27.82 -5.14
N ASN A 205 17.82 27.69 -4.55
CA ASN A 205 19.06 28.18 -5.16
C ASN A 205 19.70 27.22 -6.18
N ASP A 206 19.42 25.91 -6.10
CA ASP A 206 19.99 24.93 -7.04
C ASP A 206 19.31 24.99 -8.43
N TYR A 207 18.05 25.44 -8.48
CA TYR A 207 17.34 25.70 -9.73
C TYR A 207 17.67 27.04 -10.36
N ALA A 208 17.84 28.08 -9.57
CA ALA A 208 18.24 29.41 -10.06
C ALA A 208 19.67 29.42 -10.62
N SER A 209 20.52 28.48 -10.21
CA SER A 209 21.92 28.35 -10.65
C SER A 209 22.09 27.82 -12.08
N LYS A 210 21.06 27.19 -12.67
CA LYS A 210 21.14 26.61 -14.03
C LYS A 210 20.59 27.49 -15.16
N THR A 211 20.06 28.67 -14.85
CA THR A 211 19.46 29.58 -15.86
C THR A 211 20.01 31.00 -15.81
N ASP A 212 21.31 31.17 -15.53
CA ASP A 212 21.96 32.47 -15.72
C ASP A 212 23.12 32.36 -16.72
N SER A 213 22.75 32.45 -17.99
CA SER A 213 23.63 32.92 -19.04
C SER A 213 22.81 33.72 -20.05
N ALA A 214 22.98 35.04 -19.94
CA ALA A 214 22.74 36.09 -20.91
C ALA A 214 21.29 36.59 -21.10
N ILE A 215 21.04 37.73 -20.44
CA ILE A 215 20.15 38.81 -20.88
C ILE A 215 20.54 39.25 -22.31
N ASP A 216 19.59 39.26 -23.26
CA ASP A 216 19.18 40.49 -23.97
C ASP A 216 17.87 40.30 -24.80
N SER A 217 17.10 41.39 -24.87
CA SER A 217 15.99 41.74 -25.78
C SER A 217 14.53 41.35 -25.44
N GLU A 218 13.86 42.34 -24.83
CA GLU A 218 12.61 43.03 -25.24
C GLU A 218 11.26 42.29 -25.43
N ASP A 219 10.31 42.73 -24.58
CA ASP A 219 8.96 43.27 -24.90
C ASP A 219 7.72 42.36 -25.02
N SER A 220 6.70 42.76 -24.22
CA SER A 220 5.23 42.57 -24.33
C SER A 220 4.66 41.15 -24.46
N SER A 221 3.58 40.75 -23.78
CA SER A 221 2.48 41.48 -23.13
C SER A 221 1.69 40.50 -22.26
N ASN A 222 1.01 41.04 -21.25
CA ASN A 222 0.00 40.38 -20.42
C ASN A 222 -1.06 39.64 -21.25
N GLU A 223 -1.57 38.53 -20.72
CA GLU A 223 -3.02 38.22 -20.72
C GLU A 223 -3.31 37.22 -19.57
N ASP A 224 -4.13 37.68 -18.64
CA ASP A 224 -4.71 36.94 -17.53
C ASP A 224 -5.76 35.95 -18.07
N GLU A 225 -5.75 34.70 -17.62
CA GLU A 225 -6.92 33.81 -17.70
C GLU A 225 -7.02 33.00 -16.40
N GLU A 226 -8.01 33.39 -15.60
CA GLU A 226 -8.52 32.80 -14.37
C GLU A 226 -9.49 31.64 -14.72
N TYR A 227 -9.26 30.43 -14.22
CA TYR A 227 -10.24 29.33 -14.20
C TYR A 227 -9.94 28.49 -12.94
N ASP A 228 -10.61 28.78 -11.83
CA ASP A 228 -11.94 28.32 -11.36
C ASP A 228 -11.93 26.86 -10.87
N ASP A 229 -12.26 26.74 -9.58
CA ASP A 229 -12.18 25.56 -8.72
C ASP A 229 -13.61 25.14 -8.42
N ASP A 230 -14.11 24.12 -9.11
CA ASP A 230 -15.41 23.51 -8.81
C ASP A 230 -15.37 21.97 -8.73
N TYR A 231 -15.35 21.55 -7.46
CA TYR A 231 -15.83 20.28 -6.93
C TYR A 231 -17.06 19.71 -7.66
N TYR A 232 -17.09 18.39 -7.88
CA TYR A 232 -18.31 17.59 -7.59
C TYR A 232 -17.96 16.24 -6.96
N ASP A 233 -18.45 16.12 -5.73
CA ASP A 233 -18.99 14.92 -5.09
C ASP A 233 -20.12 14.35 -5.97
N ASP A 234 -20.15 13.03 -6.18
CA ASP A 234 -21.35 12.33 -6.65
C ASP A 234 -21.30 10.87 -6.14
N ASP A 235 -21.84 10.72 -4.93
CA ASP A 235 -22.54 9.50 -4.53
C ASP A 235 -23.92 9.47 -5.22
N ASP A 236 -24.32 8.28 -5.66
CA ASP A 236 -25.69 7.71 -5.61
C ASP A 236 -26.42 7.39 -6.93
N TYR A 237 -27.16 6.27 -6.84
CA TYR A 237 -28.24 5.72 -7.68
C TYR A 237 -27.90 4.98 -8.98
N ASP A 238 -28.64 3.95 -9.41
CA ASP A 238 -29.46 2.91 -8.77
C ASP A 238 -29.83 1.94 -9.91
N ASP A 239 -30.37 0.80 -9.52
CA ASP A 239 -31.16 -0.18 -10.27
C ASP A 239 -32.09 0.39 -11.37
N GLU A 240 -32.03 -0.16 -12.60
CA GLU A 240 -33.17 -0.23 -13.54
C GLU A 240 -33.00 -1.46 -14.47
N THR A 241 -33.70 -2.53 -14.08
CA THR A 241 -34.70 -3.31 -14.86
C THR A 241 -34.42 -3.89 -16.26
N ASP A 242 -34.84 -5.16 -16.38
CA ASP A 242 -35.14 -5.95 -17.58
C ASP A 242 -35.75 -5.16 -18.74
N ASP A 243 -35.32 -5.49 -19.96
CA ASP A 243 -36.24 -5.64 -21.10
C ASP A 243 -35.70 -6.71 -22.07
N GLU A 244 -36.51 -7.76 -22.24
CA GLU A 244 -36.35 -8.83 -23.21
C GLU A 244 -36.66 -8.32 -24.63
N GLU A 245 -35.82 -8.66 -25.61
CA GLU A 245 -36.26 -8.72 -27.01
C GLU A 245 -35.57 -9.92 -27.69
N GLU A 246 -36.40 -10.90 -28.05
CA GLU A 246 -36.08 -12.02 -28.93
C GLU A 246 -35.93 -11.54 -30.38
N ASP A 247 -34.86 -11.93 -31.09
CA ASP A 247 -35.02 -12.23 -32.52
C ASP A 247 -34.05 -13.31 -33.02
N ASN A 248 -34.64 -14.21 -33.78
CA ASN A 248 -34.15 -15.50 -34.24
C ASN A 248 -33.94 -15.43 -35.76
N GLY A 249 -32.71 -15.68 -36.23
CA GLY A 249 -32.43 -15.58 -37.68
C GLY A 249 -31.19 -16.33 -38.16
N SER A 250 -31.28 -17.66 -38.20
CA SER A 250 -30.31 -18.56 -38.86
C SER A 250 -30.08 -18.25 -40.36
N LYS A 251 -28.84 -18.33 -40.84
CA LYS A 251 -28.36 -19.40 -41.77
C LYS A 251 -26.96 -19.16 -42.35
N ALA A 252 -26.30 -20.29 -42.54
CA ALA A 252 -24.93 -20.51 -43.02
C ALA A 252 -24.73 -20.28 -44.53
N ALA A 253 -23.47 -20.03 -44.92
CA ALA A 253 -22.82 -20.65 -46.10
C ALA A 253 -21.29 -20.34 -46.15
N THR A 254 -20.47 -21.31 -45.75
CA THR A 254 -19.15 -21.64 -46.35
C THR A 254 -19.41 -22.35 -47.72
N PRO A 255 -18.43 -22.76 -48.54
CA PRO A 255 -16.97 -22.60 -48.50
C PRO A 255 -16.31 -22.26 -49.87
N THR A 256 -14.99 -22.06 -49.91
CA THR A 256 -14.15 -22.58 -51.00
C THR A 256 -12.70 -22.73 -50.53
N SER A 257 -12.21 -23.97 -50.63
CA SER A 257 -10.83 -24.43 -50.43
C SER A 257 -9.85 -23.85 -51.45
N THR A 258 -8.59 -23.70 -51.07
CA THR A 258 -7.44 -24.16 -51.88
C THR A 258 -6.23 -24.42 -50.98
N THR A 259 -5.80 -25.67 -51.00
CA THR A 259 -4.55 -26.21 -50.47
C THR A 259 -3.36 -25.72 -51.29
N THR A 260 -2.25 -25.30 -50.66
CA THR A 260 -0.88 -25.59 -51.14
C THR A 260 0.10 -25.43 -49.97
N SER A 261 0.75 -26.53 -49.62
CA SER A 261 1.91 -26.57 -48.73
C SER A 261 3.16 -26.12 -49.49
N THR A 262 3.90 -25.15 -48.97
CA THR A 262 5.33 -25.01 -49.28
C THR A 262 6.06 -24.39 -48.10
N THR A 263 6.95 -25.18 -47.50
CA THR A 263 7.91 -24.78 -46.50
C THR A 263 8.95 -23.86 -47.15
N THR A 264 9.11 -22.64 -46.65
CA THR A 264 10.33 -21.86 -46.85
C THR A 264 10.55 -20.97 -45.63
N THR A 265 11.59 -21.29 -44.88
CA THR A 265 12.12 -20.48 -43.79
C THR A 265 12.65 -19.17 -44.38
N THR A 266 12.03 -18.04 -44.05
CA THR A 266 12.63 -16.72 -44.31
C THR A 266 12.21 -15.78 -43.20
N THR A 267 13.21 -15.33 -42.44
CA THR A 267 13.12 -14.28 -41.44
C THR A 267 12.64 -13.01 -42.12
N THR A 268 11.45 -12.54 -41.79
CA THR A 268 10.96 -11.24 -42.26
C THR A 268 10.30 -10.53 -41.09
N THR A 269 11.05 -9.59 -40.54
CA THR A 269 10.60 -8.55 -39.62
C THR A 269 9.40 -7.85 -40.24
N THR A 270 8.20 -8.19 -39.76
CA THR A 270 6.96 -7.59 -40.22
C THR A 270 6.46 -6.69 -39.10
N THR A 271 6.74 -5.40 -39.26
CA THR A 271 6.17 -4.31 -38.46
C THR A 271 4.66 -4.35 -38.65
N THR A 272 3.95 -4.90 -37.67
CA THR A 272 2.49 -4.85 -37.59
C THR A 272 2.14 -3.70 -36.68
N THR A 273 1.62 -2.63 -37.27
CA THR A 273 0.90 -1.56 -36.57
C THR A 273 -0.36 -2.18 -35.97
N THR A 274 -0.21 -2.73 -34.77
CA THR A 274 -1.29 -3.18 -33.92
C THR A 274 -1.57 -2.02 -32.98
N THR A 275 -2.80 -1.53 -32.93
CA THR A 275 -3.24 -0.59 -31.90
C THR A 275 -2.98 -1.26 -30.54
N GLU A 276 -2.01 -0.75 -29.78
CA GLU A 276 -1.65 -1.32 -28.48
C GLU A 276 -2.85 -1.25 -27.53
N ARG A 277 -3.00 -2.25 -26.65
CA ARG A 277 -4.05 -2.22 -25.63
C ARG A 277 -3.76 -1.06 -24.67
N PRO A 278 -4.78 -0.35 -24.14
CA PRO A 278 -4.57 0.81 -23.25
C PRO A 278 -3.65 0.51 -22.06
N VAL A 279 -3.73 -0.72 -21.55
CA VAL A 279 -2.86 -1.25 -20.49
C VAL A 279 -1.40 -1.34 -20.91
N ASP A 280 -1.15 -1.92 -22.08
CA ASP A 280 0.21 -2.09 -22.60
C ASP A 280 0.82 -0.73 -22.96
N PHE A 281 -0.01 0.16 -23.52
CA PHE A 281 0.36 1.55 -23.84
C PHE A 281 0.73 2.34 -22.58
N TYR A 282 -0.05 2.25 -21.50
CA TYR A 282 0.26 2.90 -20.22
C TYR A 282 1.60 2.43 -19.62
N TYR A 283 1.97 1.15 -19.80
CA TYR A 283 3.24 0.63 -19.32
C TYR A 283 4.44 0.94 -20.22
N SER A 284 4.22 1.16 -21.53
CA SER A 284 5.27 1.41 -22.51
C SER A 284 5.50 2.90 -22.82
N HIS A 285 4.49 3.74 -22.62
CA HIS A 285 4.50 5.17 -22.94
C HIS A 285 4.15 6.00 -21.71
N PHE A 286 5.15 6.70 -21.18
CA PHE A 286 4.99 7.59 -20.04
C PHE A 286 4.90 9.05 -20.52
N ASP A 287 3.73 9.66 -20.36
CA ASP A 287 3.50 11.09 -20.59
C ASP A 287 3.03 11.76 -19.29
N LYS A 288 3.88 12.64 -18.77
CA LYS A 288 3.68 13.39 -17.52
C LYS A 288 2.37 14.18 -17.48
N LYS A 289 1.94 14.76 -18.60
CA LYS A 289 0.80 15.67 -18.61
C LYS A 289 -0.54 14.93 -18.56
N HIS A 290 -0.60 13.72 -19.11
CA HIS A 290 -1.84 12.94 -19.26
C HIS A 290 -1.79 11.60 -18.51
N GLU A 291 -0.82 11.40 -17.61
CA GLU A 291 -0.62 10.12 -16.92
C GLU A 291 -1.85 9.66 -16.13
N HIS A 292 -2.52 10.58 -15.43
CA HIS A 292 -3.76 10.27 -14.71
C HIS A 292 -4.90 9.83 -15.64
N GLU A 293 -4.98 10.42 -16.83
CA GLU A 293 -5.98 10.04 -17.84
C GLU A 293 -5.66 8.66 -18.42
N PHE A 294 -4.39 8.42 -18.79
CA PHE A 294 -3.95 7.12 -19.29
C PHE A 294 -4.05 6.02 -18.23
N PHE A 295 -3.81 6.33 -16.96
CA PHE A 295 -4.01 5.41 -15.85
C PHE A 295 -5.49 5.05 -15.70
N LYS A 296 -6.40 6.05 -15.71
CA LYS A 296 -7.84 5.81 -15.66
C LYS A 296 -8.33 4.97 -16.83
N GLU A 297 -7.82 5.21 -18.03
CA GLU A 297 -8.17 4.43 -19.22
C GLU A 297 -7.65 2.98 -19.13
N ALA A 298 -6.40 2.79 -18.72
CA ALA A 298 -5.83 1.47 -18.50
C ALA A 298 -6.55 0.70 -17.38
N GLN A 299 -6.90 1.37 -16.29
CA GLN A 299 -7.68 0.80 -15.19
C GLN A 299 -9.06 0.35 -15.69
N LYS A 300 -9.79 1.24 -16.37
CA LYS A 300 -11.11 0.94 -16.92
C LYS A 300 -11.03 -0.25 -17.89
N SER A 301 -10.05 -0.27 -18.80
CA SER A 301 -9.86 -1.37 -19.74
C SER A 301 -9.62 -2.73 -19.04
N LEU A 302 -8.91 -2.74 -17.91
CA LEU A 302 -8.68 -3.95 -17.11
C LEU A 302 -9.92 -4.40 -16.34
N GLU A 303 -10.67 -3.46 -15.78
CA GLU A 303 -11.94 -3.74 -15.12
C GLU A 303 -12.97 -4.28 -16.12
N GLU A 304 -13.01 -3.73 -17.33
CA GLU A 304 -13.83 -4.23 -18.44
C GLU A 304 -13.40 -5.64 -18.86
N SER A 305 -12.10 -5.87 -19.06
CA SER A 305 -11.57 -7.21 -19.37
C SER A 305 -11.88 -8.25 -18.29
N HIS A 306 -11.79 -7.85 -17.01
CA HIS A 306 -12.17 -8.71 -15.90
C HIS A 306 -13.69 -8.98 -15.89
N ARG A 307 -14.51 -7.96 -16.09
CA ARG A 307 -15.97 -8.05 -16.19
C ARG A 307 -16.41 -8.97 -17.34
N GLU A 308 -15.75 -8.88 -18.50
CA GLU A 308 -16.01 -9.76 -19.64
C GLU A 308 -15.71 -11.22 -19.32
N ARG A 309 -14.59 -11.50 -18.64
CA ARG A 309 -14.24 -12.87 -18.22
C ARG A 309 -15.23 -13.43 -17.21
N VAL A 310 -15.67 -12.62 -16.24
CA VAL A 310 -16.70 -13.02 -15.26
C VAL A 310 -18.03 -13.30 -15.97
N THR A 311 -18.45 -12.42 -16.86
CA THR A 311 -19.70 -12.56 -17.63
C THR A 311 -19.66 -13.83 -18.49
N LYS A 312 -18.52 -14.13 -19.13
CA LYS A 312 -18.33 -15.35 -19.90
C LYS A 312 -18.46 -16.60 -19.03
N VAL A 313 -17.85 -16.61 -17.84
CA VAL A 313 -17.94 -17.75 -16.91
C VAL A 313 -19.37 -17.97 -16.42
N MET A 314 -20.11 -16.89 -16.15
CA MET A 314 -21.53 -16.98 -15.80
C MET A 314 -22.39 -17.53 -16.95
N LYS A 315 -22.10 -17.13 -18.19
CA LYS A 315 -22.78 -17.68 -19.38
C LYS A 315 -22.47 -19.16 -19.61
N GLU A 316 -21.20 -19.55 -19.51
CA GLU A 316 -20.83 -20.98 -19.61
C GLU A 316 -21.52 -21.79 -18.52
N TRP A 317 -21.69 -21.22 -17.32
CA TRP A 317 -22.39 -21.87 -16.22
C TRP A 317 -23.88 -22.05 -16.49
N SER A 318 -24.57 -21.04 -17.03
CA SER A 318 -25.99 -21.17 -17.38
C SER A 318 -26.23 -22.25 -18.46
N GLU A 319 -25.37 -22.31 -19.49
CA GLU A 319 -25.44 -23.34 -20.54
C GLU A 319 -25.22 -24.77 -19.98
N LEU A 320 -24.34 -24.88 -18.97
CA LEU A 320 -24.04 -26.15 -18.32
C LEU A 320 -25.15 -26.58 -17.35
N GLU A 321 -25.84 -25.62 -16.71
CA GLU A 321 -27.01 -25.89 -15.87
C GLU A 321 -28.21 -26.33 -16.70
N GLU A 322 -28.45 -25.72 -17.86
CA GLU A 322 -29.49 -26.16 -18.81
C GLU A 322 -29.28 -27.63 -19.23
N ARG A 323 -28.04 -27.98 -19.58
CA ARG A 323 -27.66 -29.35 -19.92
C ARG A 323 -27.83 -30.34 -18.77
N TYR A 324 -27.62 -29.88 -17.53
CA TYR A 324 -27.90 -30.69 -16.34
C TYR A 324 -29.41 -30.96 -16.21
N GLN A 325 -30.27 -29.96 -16.40
CA GLN A 325 -31.73 -30.14 -16.32
C GLN A 325 -32.23 -31.14 -17.38
N GLU A 326 -31.72 -31.07 -18.61
CA GLU A 326 -32.05 -32.06 -19.65
C GLU A 326 -31.61 -33.49 -19.29
N MET A 327 -30.41 -33.62 -18.71
CA MET A 327 -29.86 -34.92 -18.31
C MET A 327 -30.62 -35.50 -17.12
N LYS A 328 -31.06 -34.66 -16.18
CA LYS A 328 -31.82 -35.06 -14.99
C LYS A 328 -33.15 -35.71 -15.32
N VAL A 329 -33.81 -35.27 -16.40
CA VAL A 329 -35.06 -35.89 -16.90
C VAL A 329 -34.81 -37.29 -17.46
N LYS A 330 -33.64 -37.54 -18.06
CA LYS A 330 -33.29 -38.82 -18.70
C LYS A 330 -32.65 -39.82 -17.73
N ASP A 331 -31.72 -39.36 -16.90
CA ASP A 331 -31.00 -40.14 -15.91
C ASP A 331 -30.61 -39.26 -14.69
N PRO A 332 -31.36 -39.34 -13.57
CA PRO A 332 -31.12 -38.52 -12.40
C PRO A 332 -29.78 -38.84 -11.70
N LYS A 333 -29.28 -40.08 -11.82
CA LYS A 333 -28.06 -40.50 -11.13
C LYS A 333 -26.81 -40.00 -11.88
N ALA A 334 -26.81 -40.12 -13.20
CA ALA A 334 -25.75 -39.56 -14.03
C ALA A 334 -25.72 -38.01 -13.95
N ALA A 335 -26.89 -37.38 -13.84
CA ALA A 335 -27.00 -35.93 -13.69
C ALA A 335 -26.38 -35.42 -12.38
N GLU A 336 -26.58 -36.12 -11.25
CA GLU A 336 -25.95 -35.73 -9.97
C GLU A 336 -24.41 -35.80 -10.01
N ASP A 337 -23.85 -36.83 -10.65
CA ASP A 337 -22.40 -36.95 -10.85
C ASP A 337 -21.86 -35.85 -11.79
N PHE A 338 -22.62 -35.48 -12.82
CA PHE A 338 -22.30 -34.36 -13.71
C PHE A 338 -22.30 -33.03 -12.96
N ARG A 339 -23.38 -32.73 -12.21
CA ARG A 339 -23.50 -31.51 -11.39
C ARG A 339 -22.34 -31.36 -10.42
N LYS A 340 -21.98 -32.44 -9.71
CA LYS A 340 -20.89 -32.43 -8.73
C LYS A 340 -19.55 -32.06 -9.39
N LYS A 341 -19.26 -32.61 -10.57
CA LYS A 341 -18.04 -32.28 -11.33
C LYS A 341 -18.08 -30.85 -11.87
N MET A 342 -19.24 -30.41 -12.34
CA MET A 342 -19.42 -29.08 -12.89
C MET A 342 -19.29 -27.98 -11.82
N SER A 343 -19.96 -28.12 -10.67
CA SER A 343 -19.84 -27.17 -9.56
C SER A 343 -18.43 -27.07 -9.02
N ALA A 344 -17.69 -28.18 -8.91
CA ALA A 344 -16.29 -28.17 -8.47
C ALA A 344 -15.37 -27.42 -9.45
N ARG A 345 -15.61 -27.57 -10.76
CA ARG A 345 -14.85 -26.84 -11.78
C ARG A 345 -15.19 -25.35 -11.79
N PHE A 346 -16.48 -25.02 -11.66
CA PHE A 346 -16.96 -23.64 -11.60
C PHE A 346 -16.38 -22.90 -10.39
N GLN A 347 -16.46 -23.50 -9.19
CA GLN A 347 -15.89 -22.93 -7.98
C GLN A 347 -14.41 -22.59 -8.15
N LYS A 348 -13.63 -23.50 -8.73
CA LYS A 348 -12.21 -23.28 -9.01
C LYS A 348 -11.96 -22.16 -10.02
N THR A 349 -12.83 -22.01 -11.03
CA THR A 349 -12.72 -20.95 -12.02
C THR A 349 -13.07 -19.58 -11.43
N VAL A 350 -14.09 -19.51 -10.57
CA VAL A 350 -14.46 -18.27 -9.86
C VAL A 350 -13.36 -17.85 -8.89
N GLU A 351 -12.87 -18.78 -8.06
CA GLU A 351 -11.74 -18.52 -7.14
C GLU A 351 -10.50 -18.01 -7.89
N ALA A 352 -10.16 -18.63 -9.04
CA ALA A 352 -9.04 -18.17 -9.85
C ALA A 352 -9.26 -16.79 -10.48
N LEU A 353 -10.49 -16.46 -10.88
CA LEU A 353 -10.81 -15.13 -11.40
C LEU A 353 -10.80 -14.06 -10.31
N GLU A 354 -11.32 -14.36 -9.12
CA GLU A 354 -11.26 -13.46 -7.96
C GLU A 354 -9.82 -13.20 -7.52
N GLU A 355 -8.97 -14.24 -7.51
CA GLU A 355 -7.53 -14.11 -7.24
C GLU A 355 -6.82 -13.28 -8.32
N GLU A 356 -7.13 -13.50 -9.61
CA GLU A 356 -6.57 -12.71 -10.71
C GLU A 356 -6.99 -11.23 -10.63
N GLY A 357 -8.27 -10.95 -10.35
CA GLY A 357 -8.79 -9.60 -10.17
C GLY A 357 -8.19 -8.89 -8.96
N GLY A 358 -8.06 -9.61 -7.83
CA GLY A 358 -7.43 -9.12 -6.60
C GLY A 358 -5.94 -8.82 -6.78
N ALA A 359 -5.19 -9.75 -7.37
CA ALA A 359 -3.76 -9.58 -7.65
C ALA A 359 -3.53 -8.45 -8.66
N ALA A 360 -4.36 -8.33 -9.69
CA ALA A 360 -4.24 -7.26 -10.67
C ALA A 360 -4.48 -5.87 -10.01
N LYS A 361 -5.46 -5.74 -9.12
CA LYS A 361 -5.67 -4.50 -8.35
C LYS A 361 -4.50 -4.22 -7.41
N GLN A 362 -4.02 -5.23 -6.68
CA GLN A 362 -2.96 -5.08 -5.68
C GLN A 362 -1.58 -4.78 -6.28
N CYS A 363 -1.24 -5.34 -7.45
CA CYS A 363 0.00 -5.02 -8.16
C CYS A 363 0.00 -3.62 -8.78
N ARG A 364 -1.18 -3.04 -9.07
CA ARG A 364 -1.30 -1.73 -9.74
C ARG A 364 -1.19 -0.54 -8.79
N CYS A 365 -1.78 -0.61 -7.60
CA CYS A 365 -1.72 0.51 -6.64
C CYS A 365 -0.28 0.95 -6.30
N PRO A 366 0.69 0.04 -6.07
CA PRO A 366 2.07 0.42 -5.81
C PRO A 366 2.79 1.01 -7.03
N GLN A 367 2.46 0.55 -8.24
CA GLN A 367 3.16 0.97 -9.46
C GLN A 367 2.66 2.32 -9.98
N HIS A 368 1.35 2.57 -9.94
CA HIS A 368 0.79 3.91 -10.18
C HIS A 368 1.27 4.90 -9.10
N ALA A 369 1.31 4.48 -7.82
CA ALA A 369 1.88 5.30 -6.76
C ALA A 369 3.39 5.59 -6.98
N TYR A 370 4.12 4.70 -7.63
CA TYR A 370 5.52 4.91 -8.00
C TYR A 370 5.67 5.91 -9.16
N GLN A 371 4.87 5.77 -10.22
CA GLN A 371 4.87 6.66 -11.38
C GLN A 371 4.37 8.08 -11.03
N HIS A 372 3.31 8.20 -10.23
CA HIS A 372 2.84 9.48 -9.71
C HIS A 372 3.89 10.20 -8.85
N LYS A 373 4.68 9.45 -8.06
CA LYS A 373 5.83 10.00 -7.31
C LYS A 373 6.93 10.51 -8.25
N GLU A 374 7.17 9.84 -9.37
CA GLU A 374 8.11 10.27 -10.42
C GLU A 374 7.64 11.57 -11.10
N LEU A 375 6.33 11.73 -11.34
CA LEU A 375 5.76 12.94 -11.94
C LEU A 375 5.77 14.16 -11.02
N LEU A 376 5.42 13.97 -9.74
CA LEU A 376 5.53 15.02 -8.73
C LEU A 376 6.98 15.49 -8.56
N SER A 377 7.94 14.56 -8.68
CA SER A 377 9.37 14.89 -8.74
C SER A 377 9.68 15.79 -9.93
N ILE A 378 9.22 15.47 -11.15
CA ILE A 378 9.54 16.25 -12.37
C ILE A 378 8.80 17.61 -12.40
N HIS A 379 7.60 17.74 -11.82
CA HIS A 379 6.90 19.04 -11.74
C HIS A 379 7.53 20.03 -10.77
N GLN A 380 8.32 19.56 -9.81
CA GLN A 380 9.13 20.45 -8.98
C GLN A 380 10.41 20.90 -9.69
N HIS A 381 10.69 20.39 -10.91
CA HIS A 381 11.87 20.73 -11.70
C HIS A 381 11.67 21.74 -12.86
N GLU A 382 10.44 22.19 -13.11
CA GLU A 382 10.09 23.31 -14.01
C GLU A 382 9.63 24.50 -13.19
#